data_AF-A0A8I3PJG3-F1
#
_entry.id   AF-A0A8I3PJG3-F1
#
_cell.length_a   1.000
_cell.length_b   1.000
_cell.length_c   1.000
_cell.angle_alpha   90.00
_cell.angle_beta   90.00
_cell.angle_gamma   90.00
#
_symmetry.space_group_name_H-M   'P 1'
#
loop_
_entity.id
_entity.type
_entity.pdbx_description
1 polymer ?
#
loop_
_entity_poly.entity_id
_entity_poly.type
_entity_poly.pdbx_seq_one_letter_code
_entity_poly.pdbx_strand_id
1 'polypeptide(L)'
;MEKMEKQLNLWIQEMSTNKKSIVDSVVVRLKAKEIYRHVTQSQEKVKPFSASAGWLAHFKRPYHMKNVHTDEKFAGKAGPADQEAAEEFKKYLLSIVHEKGYMEEQVFNADETGLFYKNVGRQTYIMQMASKAPGYESFKDRAALLLCVNAKGDFKCKPLMVHRAQNPRALRGKNLNCMPVHRRWNKKARMASEIFWDWFHNCSIPEAERYLHSKNLAFRILLILDNAPVHCHEELENAHPDTEVLFMPPNTASLIQPLSQGIIKAFNAYYTRELYSKAFEALDTNEETTMMGYWKSISICNVIDYINTAWDSIKQTTINNCWKCLAKLRENFLRCYRKY
;
A
#
# COMPACT_ATOMS: atom_id res chain seq x y z
N MET A 1 -2.78 -23.97 21.72
CA MET A 1 -3.68 -22.82 21.47
C MET A 1 -4.00 -22.08 22.76
N GLU A 2 -4.60 -22.73 23.75
CA GLU A 2 -5.00 -22.10 25.02
C GLU A 2 -3.84 -21.42 25.78
N LYS A 3 -2.65 -22.05 25.84
CA LYS A 3 -1.45 -21.46 26.44
C LYS A 3 -0.99 -20.18 25.73
N MET A 4 -1.10 -20.13 24.39
CA MET A 4 -0.79 -18.93 23.59
C MET A 4 -1.82 -17.83 23.84
N GLU A 5 -3.11 -18.16 23.88
CA GLU A 5 -4.17 -17.17 24.13
C GLU A 5 -4.08 -16.58 25.54
N LYS A 6 -3.73 -17.39 26.55
CA LYS A 6 -3.46 -16.92 27.91
C LYS A 6 -2.27 -15.95 27.97
N GLN A 7 -1.14 -16.30 27.35
CA GLN A 7 0.04 -15.42 27.29
C GLN A 7 -0.23 -14.14 26.49
N LEU A 8 -0.98 -14.24 25.39
CA LEU A 8 -1.39 -13.09 24.60
C LEU A 8 -2.32 -12.17 25.40
N ASN A 9 -3.24 -12.73 26.17
CA ASN A 9 -4.11 -11.93 27.05
C ASN A 9 -3.31 -11.25 28.18
N LEU A 10 -2.36 -11.94 28.80
CA LEU A 10 -1.47 -11.33 29.81
C LEU A 10 -0.67 -10.17 29.21
N TRP A 11 -0.09 -10.37 28.03
CA TRP A 11 0.60 -9.31 27.30
C TRP A 11 -0.34 -8.14 26.96
N ILE A 12 -1.60 -8.41 26.56
CA ILE A 12 -2.59 -7.35 26.34
C ILE A 12 -2.97 -6.64 27.65
N GLN A 13 -3.08 -7.35 28.77
CA GLN A 13 -3.41 -6.79 30.08
C GLN A 13 -2.28 -5.94 30.65
N GLU A 14 -1.02 -6.38 30.49
CA GLU A 14 0.18 -5.62 30.79
C GLU A 14 0.25 -4.36 29.92
N MET A 15 -0.20 -4.44 28.67
CA MET A 15 -0.41 -3.28 27.80
C MET A 15 -1.66 -2.44 28.16
N SER A 16 -2.55 -2.89 29.05
CA SER A 16 -3.84 -2.22 29.36
C SER A 16 -3.92 -1.62 30.77
N THR A 17 -2.97 -1.91 31.67
CA THR A 17 -2.92 -1.44 33.07
C THR A 17 -2.82 0.08 33.24
N ASN A 18 -2.50 0.84 32.17
CA ASN A 18 -2.50 2.31 32.17
C ASN A 18 -3.81 2.96 31.66
N LYS A 19 -4.93 2.22 31.70
CA LYS A 19 -6.32 2.70 31.50
C LYS A 19 -6.48 3.82 30.44
N LYS A 20 -6.56 3.43 29.15
CA LYS A 20 -7.38 4.03 28.04
C LYS A 20 -6.78 3.75 26.65
N SER A 21 -6.59 2.51 26.23
CA SER A 21 -5.91 2.28 24.94
C SER A 21 -6.32 1.00 24.23
N ILE A 22 -6.34 1.09 22.90
CA ILE A 22 -6.76 0.02 22.01
C ILE A 22 -5.51 -0.52 21.30
N VAL A 23 -5.26 -1.82 21.40
CA VAL A 23 -4.18 -2.51 20.69
C VAL A 23 -4.65 -2.81 19.26
N ASP A 24 -3.87 -2.43 18.26
CA ASP A 24 -4.21 -2.62 16.84
C ASP A 24 -4.41 -4.11 16.51
N SER A 25 -5.42 -4.42 15.69
CA SER A 25 -5.74 -5.79 15.26
C SER A 25 -4.59 -6.53 14.58
N VAL A 26 -3.76 -5.82 13.81
CA VAL A 26 -2.57 -6.36 13.14
C VAL A 26 -1.52 -6.72 14.19
N VAL A 27 -1.34 -5.86 15.18
CA VAL A 27 -0.39 -6.05 16.28
C VAL A 27 -0.75 -7.27 17.12
N VAL A 28 -2.03 -7.41 17.51
CA VAL A 28 -2.50 -8.58 18.26
C VAL A 28 -2.25 -9.87 17.46
N ARG A 29 -2.51 -9.87 16.15
CA ARG A 29 -2.31 -11.05 15.29
C ARG A 29 -0.84 -11.39 15.09
N LEU A 30 0.04 -10.39 15.00
CA LEU A 30 1.48 -10.60 14.91
C LEU A 30 2.03 -11.19 16.21
N LYS A 31 1.70 -10.59 17.36
CA LYS A 31 2.14 -11.10 18.67
C LYS A 31 1.60 -12.51 18.95
N ALA A 32 0.38 -12.80 18.52
CA ALA A 32 -0.20 -14.15 18.61
C ALA A 32 0.62 -15.19 17.82
N LYS A 33 1.07 -14.85 16.60
CA LYS A 33 1.92 -15.74 15.80
C LYS A 33 3.28 -15.97 16.43
N GLU A 34 3.86 -14.90 16.99
CA GLU A 34 5.14 -14.97 17.69
C GLU A 34 5.06 -15.86 18.93
N ILE A 35 4.10 -15.62 19.82
CA ILE A 35 3.85 -16.45 21.00
C ILE A 35 3.55 -17.89 20.59
N TYR A 36 2.75 -18.10 19.53
CA TYR A 36 2.48 -19.44 19.01
C TYR A 36 3.76 -20.17 18.60
N ARG A 37 4.70 -19.48 17.94
CA ARG A 37 6.00 -20.03 17.55
C ARG A 37 6.80 -20.45 18.78
N HIS A 38 6.89 -19.60 19.81
CA HIS A 38 7.63 -19.89 21.04
C HIS A 38 7.01 -21.03 21.85
N VAL A 39 5.68 -21.08 21.96
CA VAL A 39 4.98 -22.11 22.73
C VAL A 39 5.04 -23.49 22.04
N THR A 40 5.27 -23.53 20.73
CA THR A 40 5.26 -24.78 19.94
C THR A 40 6.64 -25.23 19.46
N GLN A 41 7.71 -24.49 19.80
CA GLN A 41 9.11 -24.78 19.42
C GLN A 41 9.60 -26.18 19.81
N SER A 42 9.05 -26.79 20.87
CA SER A 42 9.45 -28.11 21.38
C SER A 42 8.54 -29.27 20.93
N GLN A 43 7.65 -29.06 19.96
CA GLN A 43 6.67 -30.06 19.51
C GLN A 43 6.94 -30.49 18.06
N GLU A 44 7.08 -31.79 17.81
CA GLU A 44 7.45 -32.33 16.48
C GLU A 44 6.31 -32.31 15.42
N LYS A 45 5.05 -32.16 15.82
CA LYS A 45 3.88 -32.14 14.91
C LYS A 45 2.90 -31.01 15.22
N VAL A 46 3.27 -29.78 14.84
CA VAL A 46 2.48 -28.58 15.12
C VAL A 46 1.77 -28.12 13.85
N LYS A 47 0.45 -27.91 13.94
CA LYS A 47 -0.33 -27.31 12.85
C LYS A 47 0.02 -25.83 12.70
N PRO A 48 0.20 -25.30 11.48
CA PRO A 48 0.49 -23.88 11.29
C PRO A 48 -0.66 -22.98 11.77
N PHE A 49 -0.34 -21.98 12.58
CA PHE A 49 -1.31 -21.00 13.06
C PHE A 49 -1.35 -19.76 12.16
N SER A 50 -2.51 -19.49 11.57
CA SER A 50 -2.68 -18.41 10.59
C SER A 50 -2.99 -17.04 11.22
N ALA A 51 -3.36 -17.01 12.51
CA ALA A 51 -3.92 -15.85 13.20
C ALA A 51 -4.92 -15.10 12.29
N SER A 52 -6.00 -15.76 11.88
CA SER A 52 -6.97 -15.19 10.93
C SER A 52 -7.79 -14.05 11.57
N ALA A 53 -8.47 -13.25 10.74
CA ALA A 53 -9.41 -12.25 11.24
C ALA A 53 -10.56 -12.89 12.05
N GLY A 54 -11.04 -14.06 11.63
CA GLY A 54 -12.06 -14.83 12.36
C GLY A 54 -11.57 -15.32 13.71
N TRP A 55 -10.33 -15.81 13.80
CA TRP A 55 -9.71 -16.16 15.09
C TRP A 55 -9.61 -14.93 15.99
N LEU A 56 -9.14 -13.78 15.47
CA LEU A 56 -9.05 -12.56 16.27
C LEU A 56 -10.43 -12.12 16.79
N ALA A 57 -11.47 -12.20 15.96
CA ALA A 57 -12.84 -11.88 16.38
C ALA A 57 -13.32 -12.81 17.49
N HIS A 58 -12.99 -14.10 17.42
CA HIS A 58 -13.29 -15.06 18.48
C HIS A 58 -12.50 -14.78 19.77
N PHE A 59 -11.19 -14.55 19.65
CA PHE A 59 -10.30 -14.22 20.76
C PHE A 59 -10.74 -12.94 21.49
N LYS A 60 -11.28 -11.93 20.78
CA LYS A 60 -11.75 -10.68 21.41
C LYS A 60 -13.05 -10.82 22.22
N ARG A 61 -13.89 -11.83 21.95
CA ARG A 61 -15.21 -11.99 22.59
C ARG A 61 -15.13 -12.21 24.12
N PRO A 62 -14.29 -13.14 24.65
CA PRO A 62 -14.15 -13.33 26.08
C PRO A 62 -13.64 -12.10 26.84
N TYR A 63 -12.87 -11.23 26.17
CA TYR A 63 -12.14 -10.13 26.81
C TYR A 63 -12.77 -8.75 26.58
N HIS A 64 -14.01 -8.66 26.06
CA HIS A 64 -14.76 -7.42 25.84
C HIS A 64 -13.98 -6.31 25.07
N MET A 65 -13.06 -6.70 24.18
CA MET A 65 -12.26 -5.75 23.42
C MET A 65 -13.11 -5.15 22.29
N LYS A 66 -13.41 -3.85 22.35
CA LYS A 66 -14.19 -3.15 21.32
C LYS A 66 -13.49 -3.21 19.96
N ASN A 67 -14.25 -3.49 18.89
CA ASN A 67 -13.77 -3.35 17.52
C ASN A 67 -13.57 -1.87 17.21
N VAL A 68 -12.38 -1.51 16.74
CA VAL A 68 -12.20 -0.24 16.02
C VAL A 68 -12.68 -0.51 14.62
N HIS A 69 -13.87 -0.02 14.29
CA HIS A 69 -14.14 0.38 12.92
C HIS A 69 -13.13 1.48 12.61
N THR A 70 -12.07 1.13 11.88
CA THR A 70 -11.28 2.11 11.16
C THR A 70 -12.13 2.57 9.99
N ASP A 71 -13.17 3.35 10.28
CA ASP A 71 -13.78 4.16 9.25
C ASP A 71 -12.73 5.19 8.87
N GLU A 72 -12.20 5.02 7.66
CA GLU A 72 -11.25 5.86 6.98
C GLU A 72 -11.78 7.30 6.89
N LYS A 73 -11.65 8.08 7.96
CA LYS A 73 -11.74 9.54 7.90
C LYS A 73 -10.44 10.13 7.34
N PHE A 74 -10.12 9.73 6.12
CA PHE A 74 -9.19 10.45 5.25
C PHE A 74 -9.73 10.62 3.82
N ALA A 75 -11.03 10.41 3.59
CA ALA A 75 -11.70 10.94 2.40
C ALA A 75 -12.00 12.43 2.65
N GLY A 76 -11.17 13.32 2.11
CA GLY A 76 -11.55 14.71 1.95
C GLY A 76 -12.77 14.76 1.04
N LYS A 77 -13.83 15.45 1.48
CA LYS A 77 -15.07 15.80 0.76
C LYS A 77 -15.13 15.34 -0.70
N ALA A 78 -15.34 14.05 -0.94
CA ALA A 78 -15.76 13.55 -2.24
C ALA A 78 -17.29 13.61 -2.27
N GLY A 79 -17.87 13.97 -3.42
CA GLY A 79 -19.32 13.88 -3.62
C GLY A 79 -19.79 12.43 -3.49
N PRO A 80 -21.12 12.18 -3.47
CA PRO A 80 -21.63 10.82 -3.61
C PRO A 80 -21.04 10.19 -4.88
N ALA A 81 -20.69 8.90 -4.79
CA ALA A 81 -20.05 8.19 -5.89
C ALA A 81 -20.99 8.12 -7.10
N ASP A 82 -20.49 8.46 -8.28
CA ASP A 82 -21.28 8.50 -9.51
C ASP A 82 -21.27 7.13 -10.20
N GLN A 83 -22.35 6.38 -10.00
CA GLN A 83 -22.47 5.04 -10.56
C GLN A 83 -22.72 5.06 -12.07
N GLU A 84 -23.42 6.07 -12.59
CA GLU A 84 -23.79 6.15 -14.00
C GLU A 84 -22.55 6.49 -14.84
N ALA A 85 -21.81 7.53 -14.43
CA ALA A 85 -20.54 7.90 -15.06
C ALA A 85 -19.52 6.75 -14.98
N ALA A 86 -19.51 6.00 -13.87
CA ALA A 86 -18.65 4.83 -13.71
C ALA A 86 -18.99 3.70 -14.72
N GLU A 87 -20.28 3.39 -14.93
CA GLU A 87 -20.69 2.38 -15.91
C GLU A 87 -20.49 2.84 -17.36
N GLU A 88 -20.70 4.13 -17.65
CA GLU A 88 -20.41 4.71 -18.96
C GLU A 88 -18.91 4.64 -19.28
N PHE A 89 -18.06 5.05 -18.34
CA PHE A 89 -16.61 4.96 -18.50
C PHE A 89 -16.13 3.53 -18.70
N LYS A 90 -16.70 2.54 -17.99
CA LYS A 90 -16.37 1.12 -18.23
C LYS A 90 -16.68 0.70 -19.66
N LYS A 91 -17.83 1.11 -20.21
CA LYS A 91 -18.20 0.79 -21.61
C LYS A 91 -17.24 1.45 -22.60
N TYR A 92 -16.90 2.72 -22.37
CA TYR A 92 -15.95 3.47 -23.19
C TYR A 92 -14.53 2.87 -23.14
N LEU A 93 -14.03 2.55 -21.94
CA LEU A 93 -12.73 1.88 -21.78
C LEU A 93 -12.70 0.54 -22.55
N LEU A 94 -13.77 -0.24 -22.47
CA LEU A 94 -13.88 -1.51 -23.20
C LEU A 94 -13.88 -1.32 -24.72
N SER A 95 -14.53 -0.28 -25.24
CA SER A 95 -14.52 0.00 -26.68
C SER A 95 -13.11 0.36 -27.15
N ILE A 96 -12.41 1.24 -26.43
CA ILE A 96 -11.02 1.62 -26.74
C ILE A 96 -10.08 0.41 -26.71
N VAL A 97 -10.17 -0.43 -25.67
CA VAL A 97 -9.36 -1.64 -25.53
C VAL A 97 -9.59 -2.60 -26.72
N HIS A 98 -10.84 -2.78 -27.13
CA HIS A 98 -11.20 -3.69 -28.22
C HIS A 98 -10.83 -3.13 -29.60
N GLU A 99 -11.19 -1.87 -29.88
CA GLU A 99 -10.95 -1.21 -31.17
C GLU A 99 -9.45 -1.06 -31.47
N LYS A 100 -8.65 -0.73 -30.47
CA LYS A 100 -7.19 -0.54 -30.62
C LYS A 100 -6.38 -1.82 -30.36
N GLY A 101 -7.03 -2.89 -29.93
CA GLY A 101 -6.42 -4.20 -29.68
C GLY A 101 -5.35 -4.17 -28.60
N TYR A 102 -5.62 -3.48 -27.49
CA TYR A 102 -4.74 -3.50 -26.31
C TYR A 102 -4.78 -4.87 -25.63
N MET A 103 -3.64 -5.33 -25.11
CA MET A 103 -3.55 -6.53 -24.28
C MET A 103 -3.59 -6.19 -22.78
N GLU A 104 -3.89 -7.15 -21.91
CA GLU A 104 -3.86 -6.97 -20.43
C GLU A 104 -2.52 -6.43 -19.93
N GLU A 105 -1.44 -6.80 -20.61
CA GLU A 105 -0.07 -6.40 -20.33
C GLU A 105 0.18 -4.91 -20.64
N GLN A 106 -0.63 -4.31 -21.52
CA GLN A 106 -0.50 -2.94 -22.04
C GLN A 106 -1.43 -1.93 -21.36
N VAL A 107 -2.34 -2.38 -20.50
CA VAL A 107 -3.28 -1.51 -19.76
C VAL A 107 -2.78 -1.31 -18.33
N PHE A 108 -2.58 -0.06 -17.92
CA PHE A 108 -1.99 0.30 -16.63
C PHE A 108 -2.91 1.23 -15.85
N ASN A 109 -2.82 1.19 -14.52
CA ASN A 109 -3.46 2.16 -13.63
C ASN A 109 -2.42 2.65 -12.62
N ALA A 110 -2.44 3.96 -12.35
CA ALA A 110 -1.62 4.60 -11.32
C ALA A 110 -2.50 5.41 -10.34
N ASP A 111 -2.03 5.52 -9.09
CA ASP A 111 -2.73 6.21 -8.00
C ASP A 111 -1.77 6.61 -6.89
N GLU A 112 -2.00 7.80 -6.32
CA GLU A 112 -1.28 8.32 -5.18
C GLU A 112 -1.84 7.84 -3.84
N THR A 113 -0.93 7.58 -2.91
CA THR A 113 -1.30 7.35 -1.51
C THR A 113 -0.38 8.10 -0.54
N GLY A 114 -0.93 8.51 0.59
CA GLY A 114 -0.15 9.10 1.66
C GLY A 114 0.43 8.02 2.56
N LEU A 115 1.77 7.94 2.64
CA LEU A 115 2.44 7.10 3.62
C LEU A 115 2.81 7.93 4.84
N PHE A 116 2.21 7.61 5.99
CA PHE A 116 2.63 8.19 7.25
C PHE A 116 3.46 7.18 8.05
N TYR A 117 4.77 7.21 7.86
CA TYR A 117 5.65 6.17 8.38
C TYR A 117 6.15 6.42 9.82
N LYS A 118 5.91 7.62 10.37
CA LYS A 118 6.05 7.87 11.82
C LYS A 118 4.74 8.28 12.51
N ASN A 119 3.62 8.28 11.78
CA ASN A 119 2.29 8.49 12.34
C ASN A 119 1.59 7.12 12.45
N VAL A 120 1.97 6.36 13.47
CA VAL A 120 1.10 5.28 13.90
C VAL A 120 -0.18 5.95 14.42
N GLY A 121 -1.37 5.49 14.04
CA GLY A 121 -2.61 6.20 14.35
C GLY A 121 -2.70 6.66 15.81
N ARG A 122 -3.25 7.87 16.03
CA ARG A 122 -3.44 8.56 17.34
C ARG A 122 -4.04 7.70 18.47
N GLN A 123 -4.54 6.50 18.18
CA GLN A 123 -5.29 5.63 19.07
C GLN A 123 -4.52 4.41 19.59
N THR A 124 -3.29 4.15 19.11
CA THR A 124 -2.50 3.02 19.64
C THR A 124 -1.94 3.31 21.03
N TYR A 125 -1.94 2.31 21.92
CA TYR A 125 -1.47 2.42 23.32
C TYR A 125 -0.08 3.05 23.44
N ILE A 126 0.84 2.55 22.63
CA ILE A 126 2.24 2.98 22.57
C ILE A 126 2.33 4.49 22.29
N MET A 127 1.48 5.05 21.43
CA MET A 127 1.50 6.48 21.13
C MET A 127 0.75 7.35 22.14
N GLN A 128 -0.22 6.82 22.87
CA GLN A 128 -0.78 7.56 24.00
C GLN A 128 0.25 7.71 25.13
N MET A 129 1.04 6.68 25.40
CA MET A 129 2.16 6.77 26.34
C MET A 129 3.25 7.72 25.81
N ALA A 130 3.58 7.61 24.52
CA ALA A 130 4.47 8.56 23.83
C ALA A 130 4.04 10.02 23.97
N SER A 131 2.77 10.30 23.71
CA SER A 131 2.22 11.66 23.66
C SER A 131 2.23 12.37 25.01
N LYS A 132 2.32 11.59 26.10
CA LYS A 132 2.38 12.07 27.48
C LYS A 132 3.81 12.12 28.02
N ALA A 133 4.81 11.64 27.27
CA ALA A 133 6.20 11.70 27.67
C ALA A 133 6.76 13.13 27.49
N PRO A 134 7.56 13.66 28.44
CA PRO A 134 8.25 14.93 28.28
C PRO A 134 9.11 14.93 27.00
N GLY A 135 8.97 15.95 26.16
CA GLY A 135 9.70 16.06 24.88
C GLY A 135 9.07 15.32 23.69
N TYR A 136 7.78 14.97 23.76
CA TYR A 136 7.05 14.42 22.60
C TYR A 136 6.78 15.48 21.53
N GLU A 137 7.44 15.35 20.39
CA GLU A 137 7.03 15.98 19.14
C GLU A 137 6.14 15.01 18.35
N SER A 138 5.06 15.51 17.74
CA SER A 138 4.29 14.68 16.82
C SER A 138 5.17 14.32 15.63
N PHE A 139 5.56 13.06 15.49
CA PHE A 139 6.34 12.57 14.35
C PHE A 139 5.48 12.56 13.07
N LYS A 140 5.22 13.73 12.51
CA LYS A 140 4.43 13.93 11.29
C LYS A 140 5.29 13.81 10.04
N ASP A 141 6.21 12.85 10.02
CA ASP A 141 6.96 12.54 8.81
C ASP A 141 6.03 11.77 7.87
N ARG A 142 5.76 12.40 6.73
CA ARG A 142 4.92 11.90 5.65
C ARG A 142 5.77 11.77 4.39
N ALA A 143 5.47 10.74 3.61
CA ALA A 143 5.81 10.68 2.20
C ALA A 143 4.52 10.58 1.38
N ALA A 144 4.56 11.05 0.14
CA ALA A 144 3.60 10.64 -0.87
C ALA A 144 4.21 9.47 -1.65
N LEU A 145 3.39 8.47 -1.93
CA LEU A 145 3.72 7.36 -2.80
C LEU A 145 2.85 7.42 -4.04
N LEU A 146 3.41 7.05 -5.19
CA LEU A 146 2.66 6.76 -6.40
C LEU A 146 2.96 5.31 -6.79
N LEU A 147 1.89 4.56 -6.96
CA LEU A 147 1.92 3.14 -7.29
C LEU A 147 1.35 2.96 -8.70
N CYS A 148 1.86 1.99 -9.45
CA CYS A 148 1.36 1.68 -10.78
C CYS A 148 1.46 0.18 -11.07
N VAL A 149 0.41 -0.39 -11.64
CA VAL A 149 0.29 -1.82 -11.97
C VAL A 149 -0.38 -1.99 -13.33
N ASN A 150 -0.12 -3.11 -14.01
CA ASN A 150 -0.86 -3.47 -15.23
C ASN A 150 -2.11 -4.32 -14.92
N ALA A 151 -3.01 -4.43 -15.90
CA ALA A 151 -4.24 -5.23 -15.80
C ALA A 151 -3.95 -6.73 -15.69
N LYS A 152 -2.87 -7.21 -16.33
CA LYS A 152 -2.37 -8.58 -16.18
C LYS A 152 -1.96 -8.90 -14.74
N GLY A 153 -1.58 -7.89 -13.97
CA GLY A 153 -1.14 -7.98 -12.58
C GLY A 153 0.23 -8.63 -12.37
N ASP A 154 0.96 -8.96 -13.44
CA ASP A 154 2.33 -9.47 -13.38
C ASP A 154 3.38 -8.36 -13.50
N PHE A 155 2.97 -7.12 -13.74
CA PHE A 155 3.83 -5.95 -13.69
C PHE A 155 3.41 -5.02 -12.53
N LYS A 156 4.42 -4.60 -11.78
CA LYS A 156 4.35 -3.56 -10.76
C LYS A 156 5.49 -2.58 -11.04
N CYS A 157 5.16 -1.34 -11.37
CA CYS A 157 6.15 -0.28 -11.52
C CYS A 157 6.86 -0.06 -10.17
N LYS A 158 8.14 0.29 -10.21
CA LYS A 158 8.87 0.70 -9.01
C LYS A 158 8.14 1.90 -8.36
N PRO A 159 7.79 1.83 -7.05
CA PRO A 159 7.06 2.92 -6.41
C PRO A 159 7.82 4.23 -6.47
N LEU A 160 7.12 5.33 -6.76
CA LEU A 160 7.69 6.66 -6.60
C LEU A 160 7.42 7.17 -5.18
N MET A 161 8.47 7.61 -4.51
CA MET A 161 8.43 8.19 -3.18
C MET A 161 8.81 9.67 -3.22
N VAL A 162 7.90 10.53 -2.80
CA VAL A 162 8.13 11.96 -2.61
C VAL A 162 8.34 12.26 -1.14
N HIS A 163 9.54 12.73 -0.80
CA HIS A 163 9.95 13.03 0.57
C HIS A 163 10.32 14.51 0.76
N ARG A 164 10.25 15.02 2.01
CA ARG A 164 10.56 16.43 2.29
C ARG A 164 12.02 16.79 1.99
N ALA A 165 12.94 15.94 2.45
CA ALA A 165 14.36 16.17 2.31
C ALA A 165 14.88 15.59 0.99
N GLN A 166 15.54 16.43 0.20
CA GLN A 166 16.22 16.06 -1.05
C GLN A 166 17.32 15.01 -0.81
N ASN A 167 18.21 15.31 0.13
CA ASN A 167 19.35 14.45 0.50
C ASN A 167 19.34 14.14 2.00
N PRO A 168 18.48 13.20 2.46
CA PRO A 168 18.47 12.75 3.84
C PRO A 168 19.85 12.20 4.24
N ARG A 169 20.34 12.55 5.43
CA ARG A 169 21.64 12.08 5.93
C ARG A 169 21.76 10.55 5.93
N ALA A 170 20.66 9.86 6.23
CA ALA A 170 20.61 8.40 6.25
C ALA A 170 20.92 7.74 4.88
N LEU A 171 20.75 8.47 3.77
CA LEU A 171 21.04 7.97 2.42
C LEU A 171 22.44 8.36 1.91
N ARG A 172 23.27 8.99 2.74
CA ARG A 172 24.64 9.38 2.36
C ARG A 172 25.46 8.13 2.00
N GLY A 173 26.14 8.17 0.85
CA GLY A 173 26.97 7.07 0.37
C GLY A 173 26.21 5.88 -0.23
N LYS A 174 24.87 5.95 -0.34
CA LYS A 174 24.08 4.92 -1.00
C LYS A 174 23.94 5.22 -2.50
N ASN A 175 23.95 4.17 -3.32
CA ASN A 175 23.65 4.29 -4.74
C ASN A 175 22.14 4.51 -4.92
N LEU A 176 21.76 5.74 -5.28
CA LEU A 176 20.36 6.12 -5.43
C LEU A 176 19.67 5.44 -6.62
N ASN A 177 20.42 5.02 -7.63
CA ASN A 177 19.87 4.35 -8.83
C ASN A 177 19.46 2.90 -8.53
N CYS A 178 20.11 2.26 -7.57
CA CYS A 178 19.80 0.90 -7.13
C CYS A 178 18.70 0.84 -6.06
N MET A 179 18.05 1.97 -5.76
CA MET A 179 16.98 1.99 -4.77
C MET A 179 15.73 1.25 -5.28
N PRO A 180 14.99 0.59 -4.38
CA PRO A 180 13.73 -0.06 -4.71
C PRO A 180 12.57 0.92 -4.91
N VAL A 181 12.83 2.23 -4.80
CA VAL A 181 11.85 3.29 -5.08
C VAL A 181 12.48 4.36 -5.97
N HIS A 182 11.69 4.96 -6.85
CA HIS A 182 12.05 6.24 -7.46
C HIS A 182 11.94 7.32 -6.40
N ARG A 183 12.95 8.19 -6.29
CA ARG A 183 12.96 9.24 -5.26
C ARG A 183 12.79 10.60 -5.89
N ARG A 184 11.83 11.36 -5.37
CA ARG A 184 11.68 12.80 -5.62
C ARG A 184 11.48 13.54 -4.32
N TRP A 185 11.59 14.86 -4.37
CA TRP A 185 11.49 15.68 -3.17
C TRP A 185 10.68 16.95 -3.42
N ASN A 186 9.95 17.37 -2.40
CA ASN A 186 9.44 18.73 -2.30
C ASN A 186 9.17 19.07 -0.83
N LYS A 187 9.15 20.36 -0.49
CA LYS A 187 9.00 20.82 0.91
C LYS A 187 7.71 20.28 1.59
N LYS A 188 6.66 20.03 0.79
CA LYS A 188 5.34 19.60 1.26
C LYS A 188 5.22 18.07 1.45
N ALA A 189 6.14 17.28 0.90
CA ALA A 189 6.06 15.81 0.79
C ALA A 189 4.70 15.34 0.23
N ARG A 190 4.29 15.96 -0.89
CA ARG A 190 3.03 15.69 -1.59
C ARG A 190 3.31 15.52 -3.08
N MET A 191 2.40 14.86 -3.80
CA MET A 191 2.46 14.86 -5.25
C MET A 191 2.25 16.29 -5.80
N ALA A 192 2.98 16.60 -6.86
CA ALA A 192 2.89 17.83 -7.63
C ALA A 192 2.98 17.45 -9.11
N SER A 193 2.38 18.25 -9.99
CA SER A 193 2.26 17.89 -11.40
C SER A 193 3.62 17.69 -12.07
N GLU A 194 4.62 18.51 -11.73
CA GLU A 194 5.97 18.40 -12.29
C GLU A 194 6.66 17.09 -11.86
N ILE A 195 6.35 16.61 -10.66
CA ILE A 195 6.86 15.33 -10.14
C ILE A 195 6.16 14.15 -10.83
N PHE A 196 4.85 14.26 -11.05
CA PHE A 196 4.09 13.25 -11.79
C PHE A 196 4.57 13.15 -13.25
N TRP A 197 4.76 14.30 -13.90
CA TRP A 197 5.26 14.43 -15.26
C TRP A 197 6.64 13.78 -15.42
N ASP A 198 7.57 14.13 -14.54
CA ASP A 198 8.90 13.53 -14.53
C ASP A 198 8.84 12.01 -14.27
N TRP A 199 7.95 11.54 -13.39
CA TRP A 199 7.76 10.10 -13.20
C TRP A 199 7.21 9.43 -14.45
N PHE A 200 6.25 10.05 -15.13
CA PHE A 200 5.65 9.51 -16.34
C PHE A 200 6.70 9.25 -17.42
N HIS A 201 7.52 10.25 -17.73
CA HIS A 201 8.55 10.14 -18.77
C HIS A 201 9.80 9.36 -18.35
N ASN A 202 10.32 9.62 -17.14
CA ASN A 202 11.63 9.13 -16.75
C ASN A 202 11.59 7.83 -15.94
N CYS A 203 10.39 7.41 -15.50
CA CYS A 203 10.23 6.22 -14.66
C CYS A 203 9.24 5.22 -15.27
N SER A 204 7.98 5.60 -15.47
CA SER A 204 6.92 4.65 -15.83
C SER A 204 7.04 4.15 -17.27
N ILE A 205 7.24 5.05 -18.24
CA ILE A 205 7.43 4.69 -19.65
C ILE A 205 8.63 3.73 -19.84
N PRO A 206 9.86 4.04 -19.37
CA PRO A 206 11.00 3.15 -19.57
C PRO A 206 10.84 1.80 -18.87
N GLU A 207 10.14 1.73 -17.74
CA GLU A 207 9.87 0.45 -17.08
C GLU A 207 8.82 -0.39 -17.82
N ALA A 208 7.74 0.24 -18.27
CA ALA A 208 6.72 -0.42 -19.07
C ALA A 208 7.27 -0.90 -20.42
N GLU A 209 8.13 -0.12 -21.08
CA GLU A 209 8.79 -0.50 -22.33
C GLU A 209 9.65 -1.76 -22.15
N ARG A 210 10.54 -1.77 -21.13
CA ARG A 210 11.37 -2.96 -20.82
C ARG A 210 10.52 -4.18 -20.53
N TYR A 211 9.43 -4.01 -19.78
CA TYR A 211 8.51 -5.08 -19.47
C TYR A 211 7.83 -5.62 -20.74
N LEU A 212 7.25 -4.76 -21.58
CA LEU A 212 6.57 -5.18 -22.81
C LEU A 212 7.53 -5.85 -23.79
N HIS A 213 8.75 -5.32 -23.93
CA HIS A 213 9.81 -5.95 -24.72
C HIS A 213 10.15 -7.35 -24.19
N SER A 214 10.25 -7.53 -22.87
CA SER A 214 10.48 -8.86 -22.26
C SER A 214 9.34 -9.85 -22.48
N LYS A 215 8.14 -9.37 -22.82
CA LYS A 215 6.97 -10.18 -23.19
C LYS A 215 6.82 -10.39 -24.70
N ASN A 216 7.75 -9.88 -25.51
CA ASN A 216 7.67 -9.86 -26.96
C ASN A 216 6.37 -9.18 -27.45
N LEU A 217 5.96 -8.09 -26.78
CA LEU A 217 4.80 -7.28 -27.13
C LEU A 217 5.26 -5.94 -27.71
N ALA A 218 4.47 -5.41 -28.64
CA ALA A 218 4.66 -4.06 -29.14
C ALA A 218 4.60 -3.04 -28.00
N PHE A 219 5.46 -2.03 -28.04
CA PHE A 219 5.44 -0.95 -27.09
C PHE A 219 4.21 -0.06 -27.34
N ARG A 220 3.16 -0.26 -26.54
CA ARG A 220 1.95 0.57 -26.49
C ARG A 220 1.42 0.55 -25.06
N ILE A 221 1.04 1.70 -24.53
CA ILE A 221 0.57 1.86 -23.15
C ILE A 221 -0.80 2.53 -23.17
N LEU A 222 -1.76 1.94 -22.47
CA LEU A 222 -3.00 2.60 -22.06
C LEU A 222 -2.94 2.87 -20.56
N LEU A 223 -2.72 4.12 -20.15
CA LEU A 223 -2.64 4.51 -18.74
C LEU A 223 -3.97 5.11 -18.27
N ILE A 224 -4.55 4.53 -17.22
CA ILE A 224 -5.80 4.97 -16.61
C ILE A 224 -5.50 5.72 -15.31
N LEU A 225 -5.91 6.99 -15.24
CA LEU A 225 -5.70 7.89 -14.10
C LEU A 225 -7.03 8.41 -13.55
N ASP A 226 -7.01 8.85 -12.30
CA ASP A 226 -8.13 9.60 -11.73
C ASP A 226 -8.14 11.04 -12.24
N ASN A 227 -9.17 11.81 -11.88
CA ASN A 227 -9.30 13.20 -12.31
C ASN A 227 -8.62 14.18 -11.34
N ALA A 228 -7.54 13.78 -10.66
CA ALA A 228 -6.85 14.66 -9.73
C ALA A 228 -6.11 15.80 -10.47
N PRO A 229 -6.10 17.03 -9.92
CA PRO A 229 -5.44 18.17 -10.56
C PRO A 229 -3.92 18.01 -10.79
N VAL A 230 -3.28 17.05 -10.13
CA VAL A 230 -1.84 16.75 -10.31
C VAL A 230 -1.56 16.08 -11.65
N HIS A 231 -2.59 15.53 -12.31
CA HIS A 231 -2.47 14.88 -13.60
C HIS A 231 -2.81 15.86 -14.73
N CYS A 232 -2.04 16.95 -14.86
CA CYS A 232 -2.23 18.01 -15.87
C CYS A 232 -2.68 17.44 -17.22
N HIS A 233 -3.99 17.52 -17.51
CA HIS A 233 -4.60 16.82 -18.63
C HIS A 233 -4.00 17.25 -19.96
N GLU A 234 -3.84 18.56 -20.16
CA GLU A 234 -3.29 19.15 -21.38
C GLU A 234 -1.86 18.72 -21.67
N GLU A 235 -1.05 18.50 -20.63
CA GLU A 235 0.33 18.04 -20.80
C GLU A 235 0.34 16.55 -21.14
N LEU A 236 -0.48 15.74 -20.46
CA LEU A 236 -0.51 14.28 -20.63
C LEU A 236 -1.16 13.84 -21.95
N GLU A 237 -2.06 14.66 -22.49
CA GLU A 237 -2.67 14.45 -23.79
C GLU A 237 -1.61 14.56 -24.89
N ASN A 238 -1.29 13.44 -25.52
CA ASN A 238 -0.21 13.29 -26.53
C ASN A 238 1.22 13.43 -25.98
N ALA A 239 1.43 13.24 -24.67
CA ALA A 239 2.76 13.26 -24.07
C ALA A 239 3.75 12.27 -24.72
N HIS A 240 3.26 11.15 -25.26
CA HIS A 240 4.07 10.16 -25.94
C HIS A 240 3.27 9.47 -27.07
N PRO A 241 3.84 9.26 -28.27
CA PRO A 241 3.11 8.72 -29.43
C PRO A 241 2.49 7.33 -29.20
N ASP A 242 3.20 6.47 -28.45
CA ASP A 242 2.74 5.11 -28.13
C ASP A 242 2.04 4.99 -26.77
N THR A 243 1.67 6.12 -26.14
CA THR A 243 0.96 6.14 -24.86
C THR A 243 -0.35 6.89 -24.97
N GLU A 244 -1.44 6.22 -24.65
CA GLU A 244 -2.76 6.79 -24.51
C GLU A 244 -3.10 6.92 -23.02
N VAL A 245 -3.55 8.10 -22.60
CA VAL A 245 -3.94 8.37 -21.22
C VAL A 245 -5.44 8.58 -21.17
N LEU A 246 -6.14 7.80 -20.33
CA LEU A 246 -7.55 7.96 -20.07
C LEU A 246 -7.77 8.41 -18.63
N PHE A 247 -8.64 9.41 -18.48
CA PHE A 247 -9.01 9.95 -17.19
C PHE A 247 -10.40 9.44 -16.79
N MET A 248 -10.50 8.89 -15.59
CA MET A 248 -11.78 8.49 -15.02
C MET A 248 -12.65 9.72 -14.73
N PRO A 249 -13.98 9.64 -14.85
CA PRO A 249 -14.85 10.75 -14.52
C PRO A 249 -14.74 11.14 -13.03
N PRO A 250 -15.01 12.41 -12.69
CA PRO A 250 -15.03 12.85 -11.29
C PRO A 250 -15.92 11.97 -10.40
N ASN A 251 -15.52 11.76 -9.15
CA ASN A 251 -16.25 10.96 -8.15
C ASN A 251 -16.49 9.48 -8.49
N THR A 252 -15.72 8.89 -9.42
CA THR A 252 -15.83 7.46 -9.76
C THR A 252 -14.69 6.59 -9.20
N ALA A 253 -13.58 7.19 -8.77
CA ALA A 253 -12.37 6.50 -8.30
C ALA A 253 -12.66 5.38 -7.27
N SER A 254 -13.48 5.67 -6.25
CA SER A 254 -13.86 4.71 -5.22
C SER A 254 -14.65 3.49 -5.72
N LEU A 255 -15.20 3.55 -6.93
CA LEU A 255 -15.96 2.48 -7.58
C LEU A 255 -15.12 1.71 -8.59
N ILE A 256 -14.27 2.41 -9.34
CA ILE A 256 -13.66 1.83 -10.56
C ILE A 256 -12.15 1.92 -10.64
N GLN A 257 -11.44 2.56 -9.70
CA GLN A 257 -9.98 2.66 -9.76
C GLN A 257 -9.30 1.44 -9.15
N PRO A 258 -8.58 0.61 -9.94
CA PRO A 258 -8.02 -0.66 -9.46
C PRO A 258 -7.13 -0.53 -8.23
N LEU A 259 -6.26 0.48 -8.18
CA LEU A 259 -5.39 0.71 -7.02
C LEU A 259 -6.18 1.02 -5.74
N SER A 260 -7.27 1.77 -5.87
CA SER A 260 -8.18 2.09 -4.77
C SER A 260 -9.12 0.93 -4.41
N GLN A 261 -9.31 -0.06 -5.29
CA GLN A 261 -10.11 -1.28 -5.03
C GLN A 261 -9.43 -2.35 -4.16
N GLY A 262 -8.37 -1.99 -3.44
CA GLY A 262 -7.78 -2.83 -2.41
C GLY A 262 -6.29 -3.08 -2.54
N ILE A 263 -5.64 -2.67 -3.63
CA ILE A 263 -4.18 -2.78 -3.77
C ILE A 263 -3.49 -1.86 -2.77
N ILE A 264 -3.91 -0.58 -2.69
CA ILE A 264 -3.39 0.37 -1.70
C ILE A 264 -3.66 -0.11 -0.26
N LYS A 265 -4.84 -0.67 -0.01
CA LYS A 265 -5.20 -1.25 1.30
C LYS A 265 -4.30 -2.43 1.66
N ALA A 266 -4.03 -3.33 0.70
CA ALA A 266 -3.13 -4.46 0.89
C ALA A 266 -1.69 -3.99 1.12
N PHE A 267 -1.21 -3.02 0.34
CA PHE A 267 0.08 -2.37 0.51
C PHE A 267 0.23 -1.82 1.94
N ASN A 268 -0.72 -1.00 2.39
CA ASN A 268 -0.70 -0.41 3.73
C ASN A 268 -0.69 -1.49 4.82
N ALA A 269 -1.47 -2.57 4.66
CA ALA A 269 -1.46 -3.67 5.60
C ALA A 269 -0.10 -4.40 5.66
N TYR A 270 0.55 -4.63 4.52
CA TYR A 270 1.89 -5.24 4.48
C TYR A 270 2.97 -4.31 5.02
N TYR A 271 2.90 -3.02 4.70
CA TYR A 271 3.79 -2.01 5.23
C TYR A 271 3.71 -1.94 6.76
N THR A 272 2.50 -1.84 7.31
CA THR A 272 2.27 -1.84 8.76
C THR A 272 2.77 -3.13 9.40
N ARG A 273 2.55 -4.28 8.74
CA ARG A 273 3.05 -5.57 9.23
C ARG A 273 4.57 -5.57 9.35
N GLU A 274 5.28 -5.11 8.31
CA GLU A 274 6.74 -5.06 8.29
C GLU A 274 7.29 -4.11 9.35
N LEU A 275 6.72 -2.91 9.43
CA LEU A 275 7.07 -1.89 10.40
C LEU A 275 7.04 -2.43 11.85
N TYR A 276 5.97 -3.16 12.20
CA TYR A 276 5.83 -3.76 13.53
C TYR A 276 6.70 -5.00 13.72
N SER A 277 6.90 -5.84 12.69
CA SER A 277 7.82 -6.98 12.78
C SER A 277 9.21 -6.51 13.19
N LYS A 278 9.72 -5.48 12.51
CA LYS A 278 11.03 -4.89 12.78
C LYS A 278 11.09 -4.19 14.13
N ALA A 279 9.98 -3.61 14.59
CA ALA A 279 9.88 -3.06 15.93
C ALA A 279 10.04 -4.15 17.00
N PHE A 280 9.33 -5.27 16.87
CA PHE A 280 9.43 -6.37 17.84
C PHE A 280 10.81 -7.02 17.81
N GLU A 281 11.39 -7.24 16.63
CA GLU A 281 12.76 -7.74 16.50
C GLU A 281 13.77 -6.86 17.26
N ALA A 282 13.63 -5.52 17.18
CA ALA A 282 14.50 -4.60 17.90
C ALA A 282 14.32 -4.67 19.44
N LEU A 283 13.08 -4.82 19.91
CA LEU A 283 12.77 -4.96 21.34
C LEU A 283 13.30 -6.27 21.93
N ASP A 284 13.20 -7.36 21.17
CA ASP A 284 13.67 -8.68 21.60
C ASP A 284 15.21 -8.76 21.60
N THR A 285 15.89 -7.94 20.77
CA THR A 285 17.36 -7.95 20.64
C THR A 285 18.06 -7.11 21.72
N ASN A 286 17.42 -6.05 22.20
CA ASN A 286 18.02 -5.15 23.18
C ASN A 286 16.97 -4.71 24.21
N GLU A 287 17.11 -5.18 25.44
CA GLU A 287 16.21 -4.89 26.57
C GLU A 287 16.10 -3.39 26.89
N GLU A 288 17.11 -2.59 26.56
CA GLU A 288 17.07 -1.13 26.73
C GLU A 288 16.28 -0.41 25.62
N THR A 289 16.03 -1.10 24.49
CA THR A 289 15.26 -0.52 23.40
C THR A 289 13.82 -0.42 23.81
N THR A 290 13.32 0.81 23.92
CA THR A 290 11.89 1.05 24.08
C THR A 290 11.23 1.16 22.71
N MET A 291 9.93 0.90 22.65
CA MET A 291 9.15 1.09 21.42
C MET A 291 9.26 2.55 20.92
N MET A 292 9.36 3.51 21.84
CA MET A 292 9.63 4.91 21.52
C MET A 292 11.02 5.13 20.93
N GLY A 293 12.05 4.51 21.53
CA GLY A 293 13.42 4.56 21.02
C GLY A 293 13.50 4.01 19.59
N TYR A 294 12.85 2.87 19.35
CA TYR A 294 12.75 2.30 18.01
C TYR A 294 12.06 3.25 17.03
N TRP A 295 10.90 3.82 17.37
CA TRP A 295 10.21 4.78 16.49
C TRP A 295 11.04 6.02 16.16
N LYS A 296 11.79 6.54 17.14
CA LYS A 296 12.74 7.64 16.91
C LYS A 296 13.89 7.25 16.00
N SER A 297 14.32 5.99 16.06
CA SER A 297 15.43 5.46 15.25
C SER A 297 15.06 5.23 13.77
N ILE A 298 13.77 5.15 13.43
CA ILE A 298 13.34 4.91 12.04
C ILE A 298 13.85 6.00 11.11
N SER A 299 14.73 5.58 10.22
CA SER A 299 15.28 6.41 9.14
C SER A 299 14.50 6.21 7.85
N ILE A 300 14.71 7.10 6.88
CA ILE A 300 14.15 6.95 5.54
C ILE A 300 14.62 5.67 4.83
N CYS A 301 15.81 5.14 5.17
CA CYS A 301 16.30 3.88 4.61
C CYS A 301 15.39 2.73 5.02
N ASN A 302 15.06 2.66 6.32
CA ASN A 302 14.14 1.65 6.83
C ASN A 302 12.78 1.76 6.14
N VAL A 303 12.28 2.98 5.94
CA VAL A 303 11.00 3.21 5.25
C VAL A 303 11.04 2.69 3.81
N ILE A 304 12.13 2.94 3.09
CA ILE A 304 12.33 2.45 1.72
C ILE A 304 12.34 0.92 1.70
N ASP A 305 13.02 0.29 2.66
CA ASP A 305 13.04 -1.18 2.78
C ASP A 305 11.63 -1.73 3.08
N TYR A 306 10.87 -1.07 3.96
CA TYR A 306 9.50 -1.47 4.29
C TYR A 306 8.55 -1.30 3.09
N ILE A 307 8.72 -0.23 2.31
CA ILE A 307 7.98 -0.04 1.04
C ILE A 307 8.30 -1.19 0.09
N ASN A 308 9.58 -1.54 -0.08
CA ASN A 308 9.97 -2.63 -0.97
C ASN A 308 9.32 -3.95 -0.57
N THR A 309 9.48 -4.36 0.70
CA THR A 309 8.91 -5.59 1.22
C THR A 309 7.38 -5.62 1.09
N ALA A 310 6.71 -4.49 1.37
CA ALA A 310 5.27 -4.38 1.24
C ALA A 310 4.80 -4.48 -0.21
N TRP A 311 5.49 -3.80 -1.13
CA TRP A 311 5.17 -3.81 -2.55
C TRP A 311 5.39 -5.20 -3.16
N ASP A 312 6.51 -5.86 -2.83
CA ASP A 312 6.82 -7.23 -3.27
C ASP A 312 5.81 -8.26 -2.74
N SER A 313 5.30 -8.06 -1.53
CA SER A 313 4.30 -8.94 -0.90
C SER A 313 2.93 -8.96 -1.60
N ILE A 314 2.63 -7.98 -2.45
CA ILE A 314 1.38 -7.93 -3.20
C ILE A 314 1.42 -8.96 -4.32
N LYS A 315 0.47 -9.91 -4.25
CA LYS A 315 0.33 -11.00 -5.21
C LYS A 315 -0.41 -10.54 -6.46
N GLN A 316 -0.05 -11.12 -7.61
CA GLN A 316 -0.76 -10.94 -8.87
C GLN A 316 -2.27 -11.20 -8.74
N THR A 317 -2.67 -12.23 -7.99
CA THR A 317 -4.09 -12.54 -7.75
C THR A 317 -4.85 -11.43 -7.02
N THR A 318 -4.17 -10.69 -6.12
CA THR A 318 -4.74 -9.50 -5.47
C THR A 318 -4.98 -8.41 -6.50
N ILE A 319 -3.99 -8.12 -7.34
CA ILE A 319 -4.08 -7.11 -8.40
C ILE A 319 -5.22 -7.47 -9.38
N ASN A 320 -5.25 -8.71 -9.87
CA ASN A 320 -6.28 -9.17 -10.80
C ASN A 320 -7.69 -9.06 -10.23
N ASN A 321 -7.87 -9.30 -8.93
CA ASN A 321 -9.18 -9.17 -8.30
C ASN A 321 -9.63 -7.71 -8.24
N CYS A 322 -8.72 -6.78 -7.99
CA CYS A 322 -9.01 -5.35 -7.98
C CYS A 322 -9.36 -4.83 -9.39
N TRP A 323 -8.69 -5.30 -10.44
CA TRP A 323 -9.01 -4.94 -11.83
C TRP A 323 -10.40 -5.35 -12.32
N LYS A 324 -11.10 -6.25 -11.62
CA LYS A 324 -12.48 -6.64 -11.97
C LYS A 324 -13.48 -5.48 -11.86
N CYS A 325 -13.12 -4.39 -11.18
CA CYS A 325 -13.96 -3.20 -11.08
C CYS A 325 -14.16 -2.49 -12.43
N LEU A 326 -13.14 -2.47 -13.30
CA LEU A 326 -13.17 -1.89 -14.65
C LEU A 326 -13.77 -2.85 -15.68
N ALA A 327 -14.81 -3.56 -15.25
CA ALA A 327 -15.43 -4.69 -15.94
C ALA A 327 -14.54 -5.94 -15.99
N LYS A 328 -15.14 -7.06 -16.39
CA LYS A 328 -14.49 -8.36 -16.63
C LYS A 328 -13.58 -8.29 -17.88
N LEU A 329 -12.64 -7.35 -17.90
CA LEU A 329 -11.61 -7.20 -18.94
C LEU A 329 -11.06 -8.58 -19.33
N ARG A 330 -10.77 -9.44 -18.34
CA ARG A 330 -10.29 -10.81 -18.54
C ARG A 330 -11.25 -11.79 -19.24
N GLU A 331 -12.57 -11.74 -18.99
CA GLU A 331 -13.52 -12.62 -19.72
C GLU A 331 -13.66 -12.20 -21.18
N ASN A 332 -13.47 -10.91 -21.48
CA ASN A 332 -13.52 -10.37 -22.83
C ASN A 332 -12.19 -10.61 -23.57
N PHE A 333 -11.04 -10.44 -22.92
CA PHE A 333 -9.74 -10.84 -23.47
C PHE A 333 -9.73 -12.32 -23.85
N LEU A 334 -10.23 -13.20 -22.96
CA LEU A 334 -10.33 -14.65 -23.23
C LEU A 334 -11.35 -15.02 -24.33
N ARG A 335 -12.39 -14.20 -24.54
CA ARG A 335 -13.34 -14.40 -25.67
C ARG A 335 -12.71 -14.05 -27.02
N CYS A 336 -11.81 -13.07 -27.08
CA CYS A 336 -11.10 -12.70 -28.30
C CYS A 336 -10.10 -13.79 -28.74
N TYR A 337 -9.43 -14.46 -27.80
CA TYR A 337 -8.52 -15.59 -28.09
C TYR A 337 -9.21 -16.86 -28.60
N ARG A 338 -10.55 -16.95 -28.55
CA ARG A 338 -11.30 -18.11 -29.10
C ARG A 338 -11.86 -17.86 -30.49
N LYS A 339 -11.62 -16.68 -31.09
CA LYS A 339 -12.13 -16.33 -32.42
C LYS A 339 -11.07 -16.35 -33.53
N TYR A 340 -9.84 -16.77 -33.23
CA TYR A 340 -8.78 -16.97 -34.21
C TYR A 340 -8.12 -18.32 -34.01
#